data_AF-A0A6G1KFV9-F1
#
_entry.id   AF-A0A6G1KFV9-F1
#
_cell.length_a   1.000
_cell.length_b   1.000
_cell.length_c   1.000
_cell.angle_alpha   90.00
_cell.angle_beta   90.00
_cell.angle_gamma   90.00
#
_symmetry.space_group_name_H-M   'P 1'
#
loop_
_entity.id
_entity.type
_entity.pdbx_description
1 polymer ?
#
loop_
_entity_poly.entity_id
_entity_poly.type
_entity_poly.pdbx_seq_one_letter_code
_entity_poly.pdbx_strand_id
1 'polypeptide(L)' 'ALAYNTTVPDVYTTIFHTDLTTVCPSATELTIGGSTYTVTEATTLTITDCSCTLTEPVAT' A
#
# COMPACT_ATOMS: atom_id res chain seq x y z
N ALA A 1 35.31 12.92 -15.28
CA ALA A 1 34.42 12.07 -14.44
C ALA A 1 33.24 11.67 -15.29
N LEU A 2 32.98 10.38 -15.47
CA LEU A 2 31.87 9.89 -16.29
C LEU A 2 30.60 9.92 -15.43
N ALA A 3 29.63 10.75 -15.81
CA ALA A 3 28.30 10.75 -15.22
C ALA A 3 27.49 9.60 -15.84
N TYR A 4 27.29 8.51 -15.08
CA TYR A 4 26.39 7.45 -15.51
C TYR A 4 24.97 7.86 -15.10
N ASN A 5 24.15 8.22 -16.09
CA ASN A 5 22.75 8.53 -15.88
C ASN A 5 21.98 7.21 -15.71
N THR A 6 22.02 6.63 -14.51
CA THR A 6 21.30 5.39 -14.20
C THR A 6 19.80 5.68 -14.09
N THR A 7 19.09 5.64 -15.22
CA THR A 7 17.65 5.31 -15.19
C THR A 7 17.56 3.84 -14.77
N VAL A 8 17.52 3.60 -13.46
CA VAL A 8 17.11 2.29 -12.93
C VAL A 8 15.67 2.10 -13.39
N PRO A 9 15.32 1.02 -14.11
CA PRO A 9 13.92 0.76 -14.40
C PRO A 9 13.19 0.64 -13.05
N ASP A 10 12.05 1.30 -12.91
CA ASP A 10 11.19 1.12 -11.73
C ASP A 10 10.77 -0.35 -11.68
N VAL A 11 11.45 -1.12 -10.82
CA VAL A 11 11.10 -2.51 -10.58
C VAL A 11 9.97 -2.49 -9.58
N TYR A 12 8.82 -3.02 -9.98
CA TYR A 12 7.66 -3.16 -9.10
C TYR A 12 7.55 -4.61 -8.66
N THR A 13 7.33 -4.83 -7.37
CA THR A 13 7.00 -6.15 -6.84
C THR A 13 5.54 -6.16 -6.41
N THR A 14 4.82 -7.19 -6.83
CA THR A 14 3.49 -7.48 -6.32
C THR A 14 3.65 -8.36 -5.08
N ILE A 15 3.34 -7.82 -3.92
CA ILE A 15 3.41 -8.52 -2.64
C ILE A 15 1.99 -8.89 -2.22
N PHE A 16 1.81 -10.14 -1.82
CA PHE A 16 0.57 -10.57 -1.20
C PHE A 16 0.62 -10.22 0.29
N HIS A 17 -0.25 -9.30 0.72
CA HIS A 17 -0.34 -8.88 2.10
C HIS A 17 -1.46 -9.64 2.81
N THR A 18 -1.09 -10.33 3.89
CA THR A 18 -2.03 -11.04 4.76
C THR A 18 -2.77 -10.07 5.67
N ASP A 19 -2.12 -9.01 6.10
CA ASP A 19 -2.62 -8.04 7.05
C ASP A 19 -2.22 -6.63 6.64
N LEU A 20 -3.16 -5.68 6.61
CA LEU A 20 -2.88 -4.28 6.29
C LEU A 20 -3.29 -3.40 7.47
N THR A 21 -2.35 -2.62 7.98
CA THR A 21 -2.64 -1.57 8.97
C THR A 21 -2.55 -0.21 8.31
N THR A 22 -3.64 0.56 8.39
CA THR A 22 -3.73 1.91 7.82
C THR A 22 -4.28 2.89 8.86
N VAL A 23 -3.68 4.06 8.94
CA VAL A 23 -4.12 5.13 9.84
C VAL A 23 -4.92 6.14 9.03
N CYS A 24 -6.21 6.25 9.34
CA CYS A 24 -7.10 7.23 8.73
C CYS A 24 -7.21 8.43 9.69
N PRO A 25 -6.63 9.60 9.38
CA PRO A 25 -6.67 10.77 10.26
C PRO A 25 -8.03 11.50 10.26
N SER A 26 -8.94 11.14 9.35
CA SER A 26 -10.27 11.71 9.19
C SER A 26 -11.22 10.66 8.61
N ALA A 27 -12.51 11.02 8.51
CA ALA A 27 -13.49 10.20 7.80
C ALA A 27 -12.97 9.85 6.40
N THR A 28 -12.83 8.55 6.10
CA THR A 28 -12.23 8.05 4.87
C THR A 28 -12.92 6.75 4.47
N GLU A 29 -13.25 6.63 3.19
CA GLU A 29 -13.68 5.36 2.61
C GLU A 29 -12.52 4.71 1.87
N LEU A 30 -12.20 3.48 2.24
CA LEU A 30 -11.10 2.72 1.67
C LEU A 30 -11.63 1.44 1.05
N THR A 31 -11.16 1.10 -0.15
CA THR A 31 -11.46 -0.19 -0.78
C THR A 31 -10.18 -0.99 -0.85
N ILE A 32 -10.11 -2.08 -0.09
CA ILE A 32 -8.90 -2.89 0.10
C ILE A 32 -9.31 -4.35 0.02
N GLY A 33 -8.60 -5.15 -0.81
CA GLY A 33 -8.88 -6.58 -0.94
C GLY A 33 -10.29 -6.89 -1.46
N GLY A 34 -10.92 -5.96 -2.18
CA GLY A 34 -12.31 -6.09 -2.64
C GLY A 34 -13.38 -5.77 -1.58
N SER A 35 -12.99 -5.38 -0.37
CA SER A 35 -13.90 -4.94 0.69
C SER A 35 -13.84 -3.43 0.88
N THR A 36 -14.99 -2.81 1.16
CA THR A 36 -15.10 -1.36 1.44
C THR A 36 -15.17 -1.14 2.95
N TYR A 37 -14.27 -0.31 3.47
CA TYR A 37 -14.19 0.08 4.86
C TYR A 37 -14.50 1.58 4.97
N THR A 38 -15.58 1.91 5.68
CA THR A 38 -15.99 3.29 5.94
C THR A 38 -15.54 3.68 7.33
N VAL A 39 -14.54 4.54 7.39
CA VAL A 39 -14.08 5.19 8.62
C VAL A 39 -14.80 6.51 8.75
N THR A 40 -15.50 6.75 9.86
CA THR A 40 -16.23 8.00 10.08
C THR A 40 -15.44 9.04 10.88
N GLU A 41 -14.40 8.62 11.59
CA GLU A 41 -13.56 9.48 12.46
C GLU A 41 -12.11 8.98 12.47
N ALA A 42 -11.18 9.81 12.95
CA ALA A 42 -9.75 9.48 12.99
C ALA A 42 -9.50 8.13 13.72
N THR A 43 -9.16 7.09 12.97
CA THR A 43 -9.06 5.71 13.48
C THR A 43 -7.95 4.95 12.76
N THR A 44 -7.31 4.04 13.49
CA THR A 44 -6.40 3.06 12.90
C THR A 44 -7.20 1.81 12.53
N LEU A 45 -7.23 1.47 11.25
CA LEU A 45 -7.84 0.24 10.76
C LEU A 45 -6.78 -0.83 10.57
N THR A 46 -7.04 -1.99 11.15
CA THR A 46 -6.23 -3.21 10.96
C THR A 46 -7.11 -4.23 10.26
N ILE A 47 -6.77 -4.55 9.01
CA ILE A 47 -7.47 -5.54 8.20
C ILE A 47 -6.63 -6.81 8.24
N THR A 48 -7.13 -7.83 8.94
CA THR A 48 -6.55 -9.19 8.94
C THR A 48 -7.22 -10.01 7.84
N ASP A 49 -6.46 -10.84 7.12
CA ASP A 49 -6.89 -11.60 5.93
C ASP A 49 -7.31 -10.73 4.74
N CYS A 50 -6.55 -9.64 4.52
CA CYS A 50 -6.74 -8.72 3.42
C CYS A 50 -6.67 -9.40 2.04
N SER A 51 -5.93 -10.52 1.94
CA SER A 51 -5.60 -11.24 0.70
C SER A 51 -5.31 -10.30 -0.48
N CYS A 52 -4.70 -9.16 -0.16
CA CYS A 52 -4.60 -8.04 -1.07
C CYS A 52 -3.22 -8.03 -1.71
N THR A 53 -3.21 -7.88 -3.03
CA THR A 53 -1.98 -7.66 -3.79
C THR A 53 -1.68 -6.17 -3.83
N LEU A 54 -0.61 -5.77 -3.15
CA LEU A 54 -0.07 -4.42 -3.20
C LEU A 54 1.10 -4.40 -4.17
N THR A 55 1.15 -3.38 -5.02
CA THR A 55 2.28 -3.15 -5.92
C THR A 55 3.14 -2.06 -5.32
N GLU A 56 4.33 -2.42 -4.87
CA GLU A 56 5.27 -1.48 -4.27
C GLU A 56 6.52 -1.36 -5.14
N PRO A 57 7.12 -0.14 -5.23
CA PRO A 57 8.41 0.03 -5.89
C PRO A 57 9.48 -0.67 -5.05
N VAL A 58 10.31 -1.48 -5.70
CA VAL A 58 11.48 -2.10 -5.08
C VAL A 58 12.53 -1.02 -4.91
N ALA A 59 12.76 -0.59 -3.66
CA ALA A 59 13.93 0.21 -3.33
C ALA A 59 15.18 -0.62 -3.67
N THR A 60 15.98 -0.15 -4.63
CA THR A 60 17.20 -0.82 -5.11
C THR A 60 18.42 -0.35 -4.33
#